data_AF-A0A7X7P605-F1
#
_entry.id   AF-A0A7X7P605-F1
#
_cell.length_a   1.000
_cell.length_b   1.000
_cell.length_c   1.000
_cell.angle_alpha   90.00
_cell.angle_beta   90.00
_cell.angle_gamma   90.00
#
_symmetry.space_group_name_H-M   'P 1'
#
loop_
_entity.id
_entity.type
_entity.pdbx_description
1 polymer ?
#
loop_
_entity_poly.entity_id
_entity_poly.type
_entity_poly.pdbx_seq_one_letter_code
_entity_poly.pdbx_strand_id
1 'polypeptide(L)'
;IDPKECARIFFREAVVLMNMARPFAFMEHNDRVIQNLHAQEARERKFGLAPNEEMQVDYLMSVAPDVCSIRTLKTFILEHTDAALRFDPNYFIEQSHRGVEYHDSFQNKIQWPSKNQKQEIPTLTEKGTSIEFFRIAGESVQGELVFNASQNNDGLSLKIPHTLIPSLSPAFLALQLSRWRHWMLEAMIRELPKVNRKSVKNQFEEIDDHFCVKLEQHPNASPFLALYEALAEMKGLDDIHLNLNPEKEHHLRLHLSFFREGYLEEKKVELSPEWGSFRFFKEIRSLISSFGVDVNLGDFRYGYRLHENALMMPEESDFWQQRLRKIEKGACQQSVMLIMNRLAFIENAGLYSNENPLPHKDEVFKTLVTEPFEPDELDRFSHLHFSRSKKVNDFKALQEQTKPEQEIIRLILNRMTFESGLLGKEAFVRCYETLKRFCENTRGNRPVDPVFKKKVLAFPEISSQYNRLKYIEDWLESGNSFSLVEDPMDLIQWKSIRESFRPYFVARYIKEDEQIKMRHLLSALEKEMKSSNDYFEIWLEVQLLLEEFEYFKFKRSILFESDALEVEKSSIVKLKGRFGKL
;
A
#
# COMPACT_ATOMS: atom_id res chain seq x y z
N ILE A 1 13.54 31.01 -34.27
CA ILE A 1 13.34 30.61 -32.87
C ILE A 1 13.14 31.91 -32.10
N ASP A 2 12.04 32.07 -31.39
CA ASP A 2 11.75 33.28 -30.61
C ASP A 2 12.65 33.31 -29.36
N PRO A 3 13.55 34.32 -29.21
CA PRO A 3 14.44 34.41 -28.05
C PRO A 3 13.71 34.48 -26.71
N LYS A 4 12.55 35.14 -26.66
CA LYS A 4 11.77 35.28 -25.41
C LYS A 4 11.17 33.95 -24.99
N GLU A 5 10.69 33.17 -25.96
CA GLU A 5 10.15 31.85 -25.70
C GLU A 5 11.25 30.88 -25.24
N CYS A 6 12.45 30.97 -25.82
CA CYS A 6 13.58 30.18 -25.34
C CYS A 6 14.01 30.56 -23.92
N ALA A 7 14.01 31.84 -23.57
CA ALA A 7 14.28 32.28 -22.21
C ALA A 7 13.25 31.73 -21.21
N ARG A 8 11.96 31.80 -21.57
CA ARG A 8 10.86 31.28 -20.75
C ARG A 8 10.97 29.77 -20.52
N ILE A 9 11.22 29.00 -21.57
CA ILE A 9 11.45 27.55 -21.48
C ILE A 9 12.69 27.26 -20.62
N PHE A 10 13.78 28.01 -20.81
CA PHE A 10 15.00 27.83 -20.04
C PHE A 10 14.77 28.08 -18.54
N PHE A 11 14.13 29.20 -18.17
CA PHE A 11 13.84 29.48 -16.76
C PHE A 11 12.88 28.45 -16.16
N ARG A 12 11.84 28.03 -16.89
CA ARG A 12 10.90 27.03 -16.40
C ARG A 12 11.60 25.70 -16.13
N GLU A 13 12.24 25.14 -17.15
CA GLU A 13 12.78 23.77 -17.09
C GLU A 13 14.08 23.70 -16.29
N ALA A 14 15.03 24.61 -16.55
CA ALA A 14 16.36 24.51 -15.96
C ALA A 14 16.44 25.15 -14.56
N VAL A 15 15.69 26.23 -14.32
CA VAL A 15 15.83 27.03 -13.09
C VAL A 15 14.72 26.73 -12.09
N VAL A 16 13.45 26.85 -12.47
CA VAL A 16 12.31 26.66 -11.56
C VAL A 16 12.09 25.18 -11.24
N LEU A 17 12.07 24.31 -12.25
CA LEU A 17 11.94 22.86 -12.05
C LEU A 17 13.24 22.18 -11.58
N MET A 18 14.29 22.96 -11.30
CA MET A 18 15.58 22.48 -10.79
C MET A 18 16.23 21.36 -11.63
N ASN A 19 15.95 21.30 -12.94
CA ASN A 19 16.48 20.26 -13.83
C ASN A 19 17.91 20.59 -14.32
N MET A 20 18.81 20.87 -13.37
CA MET A 20 20.23 21.09 -13.63
C MET A 20 21.10 20.22 -12.75
N ALA A 21 22.10 19.57 -13.36
CA ALA A 21 23.04 18.70 -12.67
C ALA A 21 23.85 19.40 -11.57
N ARG A 22 23.98 20.74 -11.63
CA ARG A 22 24.61 21.57 -10.61
C ARG A 22 23.82 22.88 -10.46
N PRO A 23 23.01 23.04 -9.41
CA PRO A 23 22.25 24.27 -9.18
C PRO A 23 23.18 25.44 -8.85
N PHE A 24 22.71 26.67 -9.11
CA PHE A 24 23.38 27.91 -8.71
C PHE A 24 22.88 28.36 -7.32
N ALA A 25 23.67 29.18 -6.63
CA ALA A 25 23.35 29.62 -5.27
C ALA A 25 22.02 30.38 -5.15
N PHE A 26 21.64 31.20 -6.15
CA PHE A 26 20.33 31.85 -6.15
C PHE A 26 19.16 30.85 -6.22
N MET A 27 19.34 29.68 -6.83
CA MET A 27 18.28 28.68 -6.99
C MET A 27 17.92 28.06 -5.64
N GLU A 28 18.93 27.71 -4.83
CA GLU A 28 18.72 27.24 -3.45
C GLU A 28 18.07 28.31 -2.58
N HIS A 29 18.45 29.58 -2.76
CA HIS A 29 17.80 30.69 -2.07
C HIS A 29 16.32 30.82 -2.46
N ASN A 30 16.03 30.74 -3.76
CA ASN A 30 14.69 30.86 -4.30
C ASN A 30 13.78 29.75 -3.78
N ASP A 31 14.26 28.51 -3.79
CA ASP A 31 13.52 27.36 -3.24
C ASP A 31 13.19 27.58 -1.76
N ARG A 32 14.16 28.04 -0.95
CA ARG A 32 13.90 28.41 0.45
C ARG A 32 12.89 29.53 0.62
N VAL A 33 12.87 30.54 -0.27
CA VAL A 33 11.86 31.61 -0.23
C VAL A 33 10.47 31.05 -0.52
N ILE A 34 10.34 30.18 -1.53
CA ILE A 34 9.07 29.52 -1.87
C ILE A 34 8.57 28.66 -0.70
N GLN A 35 9.43 27.85 -0.11
CA GLN A 35 9.10 27.05 1.07
C GLN A 35 8.65 27.92 2.26
N ASN A 36 9.33 29.05 2.51
CA ASN A 36 8.95 29.99 3.57
C ASN A 36 7.59 30.65 3.31
N LEU A 37 7.26 30.96 2.05
CA LEU A 37 5.96 31.50 1.67
C LEU A 37 4.86 30.46 1.85
N HIS A 38 5.07 29.21 1.45
CA HIS A 38 4.15 28.11 1.75
C HIS A 38 3.95 27.91 3.25
N ALA A 39 5.03 28.02 4.05
CA ALA A 39 4.93 27.98 5.51
C ALA A 39 4.21 29.19 6.10
N GLN A 40 4.14 30.31 5.38
CA GLN A 40 3.33 31.46 5.77
C GLN A 40 1.86 31.26 5.39
N GLU A 41 1.55 30.67 4.23
CA GLU A 41 0.18 30.27 3.84
C GLU A 41 -0.43 29.35 4.89
N ALA A 42 0.32 28.36 5.36
CA ALA A 42 -0.11 27.42 6.39
C ALA A 42 -0.35 28.12 7.75
N ARG A 43 0.56 29.02 8.16
CA ARG A 43 0.44 29.78 9.42
C ARG A 43 -0.73 30.75 9.43
N GLU A 44 -0.93 31.47 8.33
CA GLU A 44 -1.98 32.49 8.19
C GLU A 44 -3.32 31.90 7.72
N ARG A 45 -3.33 30.62 7.33
CA ARG A 45 -4.48 29.91 6.76
C ARG A 45 -5.08 30.67 5.56
N LYS A 46 -4.20 31.15 4.69
CA LYS A 46 -4.56 31.98 3.54
C LYS A 46 -3.78 31.53 2.30
N PHE A 47 -4.50 31.16 1.25
CA PHE A 47 -3.92 30.78 -0.03
C PHE A 47 -3.48 31.97 -0.87
N GLY A 48 -2.50 31.71 -1.73
CA GLY A 48 -2.04 32.62 -2.77
C GLY A 48 -0.86 33.50 -2.36
N LEU A 49 -0.22 33.25 -1.22
CA LEU A 49 1.02 33.95 -0.84
C LEU A 49 2.23 33.35 -1.57
N ALA A 50 2.26 32.05 -1.80
CA ALA A 50 3.34 31.38 -2.50
C ALA A 50 3.11 31.40 -4.03
N PRO A 51 4.10 31.84 -4.83
CA PRO A 51 3.93 31.94 -6.27
C PRO A 51 4.02 30.57 -6.96
N ASN A 52 3.11 30.33 -7.90
CA ASN A 52 3.18 29.18 -8.80
C ASN A 52 4.39 29.28 -9.76
N GLU A 53 4.68 28.20 -10.50
CA GLU A 53 5.81 28.15 -11.43
C GLU A 53 5.80 29.29 -12.45
N GLU A 54 4.63 29.65 -12.97
CA GLU A 54 4.53 30.72 -13.98
C GLU A 54 4.86 32.09 -13.39
N MET A 55 4.40 32.39 -12.18
CA MET A 55 4.78 33.63 -11.47
C MET A 55 6.27 33.68 -11.15
N GLN A 56 6.88 32.53 -10.84
CA GLN A 56 8.33 32.43 -10.65
C GLN A 56 9.09 32.69 -11.95
N VAL A 57 8.64 32.11 -13.06
CA VAL A 57 9.21 32.35 -14.39
C VAL A 57 9.03 33.80 -14.81
N ASP A 58 7.86 34.40 -14.60
CA ASP A 58 7.56 35.79 -14.95
C ASP A 58 8.45 36.77 -14.16
N TYR A 59 8.68 36.49 -12.88
CA TYR A 59 9.65 37.24 -12.08
C TYR A 59 11.05 37.18 -12.71
N LEU A 60 11.56 35.99 -13.01
CA LEU A 60 12.89 35.81 -13.60
C LEU A 60 12.99 36.43 -15.00
N MET A 61 11.94 36.31 -15.81
CA MET A 61 11.82 36.93 -17.13
C MET A 61 11.81 38.45 -17.06
N SER A 62 11.24 39.04 -16.01
CA SER A 62 11.24 40.50 -15.81
C SER A 62 12.63 41.04 -15.47
N VAL A 63 13.45 40.24 -14.79
CA VAL A 63 14.81 40.60 -14.38
C VAL A 63 15.83 40.32 -15.47
N ALA A 64 15.73 39.18 -16.14
CA ALA A 64 16.75 38.66 -17.03
C ALA A 64 16.15 38.10 -18.35
N PRO A 65 15.46 38.94 -19.16
CA PRO A 65 14.69 38.50 -20.32
C PRO A 65 15.53 37.84 -21.43
N ASP A 66 16.83 38.14 -21.48
CA ASP A 66 17.73 37.66 -22.54
C ASP A 66 18.48 36.36 -22.18
N VAL A 67 18.20 35.77 -21.01
CA VAL A 67 18.85 34.54 -20.55
C VAL A 67 18.10 33.31 -21.07
N CYS A 68 18.68 32.63 -22.06
CA CYS A 68 18.06 31.46 -22.71
C CYS A 68 18.90 30.17 -22.66
N SER A 69 20.03 30.18 -21.94
CA SER A 69 20.93 29.04 -21.81
C SER A 69 21.82 29.17 -20.56
N ILE A 70 22.48 28.07 -20.17
CA ILE A 70 23.47 28.08 -19.07
C ILE A 70 24.62 29.05 -19.36
N ARG A 71 25.03 29.20 -20.63
CA ARG A 71 26.11 30.11 -21.02
C ARG A 71 25.71 31.56 -20.78
N THR A 72 24.52 31.95 -21.26
CA THR A 72 23.99 33.31 -21.06
C THR A 72 23.66 33.58 -19.60
N LEU A 73 23.21 32.58 -18.84
CA LEU A 73 23.00 32.69 -17.40
C LEU A 73 24.31 32.97 -16.64
N LYS A 74 25.39 32.25 -16.98
CA LYS A 74 26.72 32.52 -16.38
C LYS A 74 27.24 33.92 -16.73
N THR A 75 27.05 34.37 -17.97
CA THR A 75 27.39 35.74 -18.36
C THR A 75 26.58 36.77 -17.57
N PHE A 76 25.27 36.56 -17.45
CA PHE A 76 24.40 37.43 -16.68
C PHE A 76 24.82 37.52 -15.21
N ILE A 77 25.14 36.39 -14.57
CA ILE A 77 25.63 36.34 -13.18
C ILE A 77 26.98 37.05 -13.03
N LEU A 78 27.87 36.97 -14.02
CA LEU A 78 29.14 37.70 -13.99
C LEU A 78 28.94 39.22 -14.07
N GLU A 79 27.94 39.67 -14.82
CA GLU A 79 27.67 41.09 -15.05
C GLU A 79 26.80 41.73 -13.96
N HIS A 80 25.77 41.04 -13.49
CA HIS A 80 24.72 41.57 -12.61
C HIS A 80 24.69 40.92 -11.22
N THR A 81 25.57 39.95 -10.97
CA THR A 81 25.65 39.12 -9.76
C THR A 81 24.46 38.19 -9.54
N ASP A 82 24.69 37.11 -8.79
CA ASP A 82 23.69 36.10 -8.41
C ASP A 82 22.48 36.69 -7.65
N ALA A 83 22.70 37.78 -6.91
CA ALA A 83 21.67 38.42 -6.09
C ALA A 83 20.51 38.99 -6.91
N ALA A 84 20.73 39.36 -8.17
CA ALA A 84 19.69 39.90 -9.03
C ALA A 84 18.58 38.87 -9.32
N LEU A 85 18.90 37.58 -9.31
CA LEU A 85 17.97 36.48 -9.63
C LEU A 85 17.28 35.91 -8.38
N ARG A 86 17.56 36.46 -7.20
CA ARG A 86 17.00 35.99 -5.94
C ARG A 86 15.59 36.52 -5.74
N PHE A 87 14.68 35.64 -5.33
CA PHE A 87 13.29 35.96 -5.02
C PHE A 87 13.21 36.90 -3.81
N ASP A 88 12.51 38.02 -3.98
CA ASP A 88 12.09 38.87 -2.87
C ASP A 88 10.73 38.38 -2.32
N PRO A 89 10.65 37.88 -1.08
CA PRO A 89 9.40 37.44 -0.49
C PRO A 89 8.31 38.53 -0.49
N ASN A 90 8.69 39.80 -0.29
CA ASN A 90 7.74 40.91 -0.22
C ASN A 90 7.07 41.17 -1.56
N TYR A 91 7.77 40.95 -2.67
CA TYR A 91 7.21 41.08 -4.02
C TYR A 91 5.99 40.17 -4.21
N PHE A 92 6.11 38.89 -3.83
CA PHE A 92 5.02 37.92 -3.96
C PHE A 92 3.88 38.17 -2.97
N ILE A 93 4.21 38.59 -1.75
CA ILE A 93 3.21 38.97 -0.74
C ILE A 93 2.39 40.19 -1.23
N GLU A 94 3.04 41.23 -1.75
CA GLU A 94 2.34 42.42 -2.27
C GLU A 94 1.50 42.11 -3.52
N GLN A 95 1.96 41.22 -4.40
CA GLN A 95 1.21 40.77 -5.58
C GLN A 95 -0.05 39.99 -5.17
N SER A 96 0.03 39.16 -4.12
CA SER A 96 -1.11 38.39 -3.63
C SER A 96 -2.18 39.26 -2.94
N HIS A 97 -1.78 40.33 -2.24
CA HIS A 97 -2.70 41.29 -1.63
C HIS A 97 -3.50 42.11 -2.64
N ARG A 98 -3.01 42.27 -3.88
CA ARG A 98 -3.68 43.04 -4.93
C ARG A 98 -4.68 42.25 -5.77
N GLY A 99 -4.85 40.95 -5.50
CA GLY A 99 -5.87 40.11 -6.15
C GLY A 99 -5.77 40.16 -7.67
N VAL A 100 -4.77 39.50 -8.25
CA VAL A 100 -4.69 39.36 -9.70
C VAL A 100 -5.38 38.05 -10.10
N GLU A 101 -6.63 38.16 -10.57
CA GLU A 101 -7.25 37.14 -11.41
C GLU A 101 -6.51 37.10 -12.76
N TYR A 102 -5.68 36.08 -12.98
CA TYR A 102 -5.17 35.84 -14.33
C TYR A 102 -6.22 35.08 -15.13
N HIS A 103 -7.01 35.85 -15.88
CA HIS A 103 -7.85 35.35 -16.96
C HIS A 103 -6.99 34.94 -18.16
N ASP A 104 -7.25 33.73 -18.67
CA ASP A 104 -6.95 33.24 -20.02
C ASP A 104 -7.08 34.37 -21.06
N SER A 105 -5.97 34.99 -21.45
CA SER A 105 -5.99 35.98 -22.52
C SER A 105 -4.72 35.93 -23.36
N PHE A 106 -4.37 34.74 -23.85
CA PHE A 106 -3.63 34.60 -25.11
C PHE A 106 -4.14 33.37 -25.90
N GLN A 107 -5.35 33.50 -26.46
CA GLN A 107 -5.71 32.72 -27.64
C GLN A 107 -5.03 33.34 -28.87
N ASN A 108 -3.96 32.70 -29.36
CA ASN A 108 -3.82 32.36 -30.78
C ASN A 108 -2.59 31.47 -31.05
N LYS A 109 -2.90 30.19 -31.29
CA LYS A 109 -2.22 29.19 -32.15
C LYS A 109 -0.69 29.09 -32.10
N ILE A 110 -0.21 27.96 -31.58
CA ILE A 110 0.38 26.86 -32.37
C ILE A 110 0.41 25.59 -31.49
N GLN A 111 -0.16 24.48 -32.00
CA GLN A 111 -0.04 23.15 -31.41
C GLN A 111 1.32 22.54 -31.79
N TRP A 112 2.09 22.09 -30.80
CA TRP A 112 3.09 21.03 -30.96
C TRP A 112 2.94 19.98 -29.84
N PRO A 113 3.17 18.69 -30.13
CA PRO A 113 2.98 17.60 -29.18
C PRO A 113 4.23 17.43 -28.31
N SER A 114 4.20 17.99 -27.10
CA SER A 114 5.20 17.68 -26.07
C SER A 114 4.66 16.58 -25.15
N LYS A 115 5.21 15.38 -25.29
CA LYS A 115 5.31 14.41 -24.20
C LYS A 115 6.19 15.06 -23.13
N ASN A 116 5.58 15.75 -22.17
CA ASN A 116 6.04 15.90 -20.79
C ASN A 116 5.03 16.76 -20.02
N GLN A 117 4.43 16.11 -19.02
CA GLN A 117 3.78 16.61 -17.80
C GLN A 117 3.40 18.10 -17.78
N LYS A 118 2.15 18.40 -18.13
CA LYS A 118 1.46 19.57 -17.60
C LYS A 118 1.19 19.31 -16.12
N GLN A 119 1.86 20.01 -15.21
CA GLN A 119 1.25 20.30 -13.91
C GLN A 119 0.14 21.34 -14.19
N GLU A 120 -1.10 20.96 -13.90
CA GLU A 120 -2.25 21.85 -14.07
C GLU A 120 -2.21 22.97 -13.04
N ILE A 121 -2.47 24.20 -13.50
CA ILE A 121 -2.50 25.43 -12.71
C ILE A 121 -3.54 25.29 -11.60
N PRO A 122 -3.26 25.69 -10.34
CA PRO A 122 -4.26 25.66 -9.27
C PRO A 122 -5.43 26.58 -9.61
N THR A 123 -6.61 26.01 -9.83
CA THR A 123 -7.83 26.81 -10.00
C THR A 123 -8.32 27.23 -8.62
N LEU A 124 -8.12 28.50 -8.27
CA LEU A 124 -8.71 29.10 -7.08
C LEU A 124 -10.24 29.15 -7.26
N THR A 125 -10.98 28.52 -6.34
CA THR A 125 -12.44 28.68 -6.31
C THR A 125 -12.84 29.83 -5.37
N GLU A 126 -14.02 30.41 -5.59
CA GLU A 126 -14.58 31.56 -4.85
C GLU A 126 -14.66 31.38 -3.31
N LYS A 127 -14.35 30.19 -2.77
CA LYS A 127 -14.44 29.85 -1.35
C LYS A 127 -13.10 29.70 -0.63
N GLY A 128 -11.98 30.11 -1.25
CA GLY A 128 -10.66 29.95 -0.65
C GLY A 128 -10.21 28.48 -0.60
N THR A 129 -10.69 27.67 -1.54
CA THR A 129 -10.20 26.31 -1.77
C THR A 129 -9.38 26.27 -3.06
N SER A 130 -8.32 25.46 -3.07
CA SER A 130 -7.47 25.25 -4.25
C SER A 130 -7.49 23.78 -4.63
N ILE A 131 -7.79 23.51 -5.90
CA ILE A 131 -7.70 22.16 -6.47
C ILE A 131 -6.29 21.97 -7.02
N GLU A 132 -5.65 20.87 -6.66
CA GLU A 132 -4.30 20.51 -7.08
C GLU A 132 -4.21 19.03 -7.45
N PHE A 133 -3.14 18.65 -8.14
CA PHE A 133 -2.87 17.25 -8.46
C PHE A 133 -1.58 16.79 -7.80
N PHE A 134 -1.67 15.68 -7.06
CA PHE A 134 -0.57 15.06 -6.33
C PHE A 134 -0.13 13.79 -7.05
N ARG A 135 1.17 13.50 -7.06
CA ARG A 135 1.67 12.22 -7.56
C ARG A 135 1.80 11.24 -6.41
N ILE A 136 1.01 10.17 -6.44
CA ILE A 136 1.03 9.12 -5.42
C ILE A 136 1.24 7.78 -6.14
N ALA A 137 2.33 7.08 -5.79
CA ALA A 137 2.73 5.83 -6.46
C ALA A 137 2.82 5.94 -8.01
N GLY A 138 3.13 7.13 -8.52
CA GLY A 138 3.22 7.42 -9.96
C GLY A 138 1.90 7.76 -10.64
N GLU A 139 0.75 7.65 -9.96
CA GLU A 139 -0.55 8.07 -10.47
C GLU A 139 -0.87 9.53 -10.07
N SER A 140 -1.63 10.23 -10.90
CA SER A 140 -2.08 11.61 -10.64
C SER A 140 -3.39 11.59 -9.86
N VAL A 141 -3.35 12.08 -8.63
CA VAL A 141 -4.46 12.09 -7.67
C VAL A 141 -4.97 13.52 -7.51
N GLN A 142 -6.25 13.74 -7.74
CA GLN A 142 -6.87 15.05 -7.48
C GLN A 142 -6.93 15.27 -5.96
N GLY A 143 -6.42 16.43 -5.51
CA GLY A 143 -6.59 16.92 -4.17
C GLY A 143 -7.31 18.26 -4.12
N GLU A 144 -8.00 18.49 -3.01
CA GLU A 144 -8.63 19.77 -2.69
C GLU A 144 -8.08 20.23 -1.34
N LEU A 145 -7.54 21.43 -1.31
CA LEU A 145 -7.04 22.04 -0.09
C LEU A 145 -8.07 23.03 0.45
N VAL A 146 -8.38 22.88 1.73
CA VAL A 146 -9.37 23.69 2.44
C VAL A 146 -8.73 24.15 3.73
N PHE A 147 -8.48 25.46 3.89
CA PHE A 147 -7.96 26.00 5.15
C PHE A 147 -9.06 26.80 5.85
N ASN A 148 -9.99 26.06 6.44
CA ASN A 148 -11.10 26.63 7.15
C ASN A 148 -11.42 25.77 8.37
N ALA A 149 -10.94 26.21 9.53
CA ALA A 149 -11.13 25.51 10.80
C ALA A 149 -12.60 25.38 11.24
N SER A 150 -13.54 26.06 10.58
CA SER A 150 -14.99 25.86 10.80
C SER A 150 -15.59 24.73 9.97
N GLN A 151 -14.85 24.20 9.00
CA GLN A 151 -15.28 23.11 8.13
C GLN A 151 -14.64 21.78 8.58
N ASN A 152 -15.40 20.70 8.42
CA ASN A 152 -14.95 19.37 8.80
C ASN A 152 -13.85 18.82 7.87
N ASN A 153 -13.71 19.37 6.66
CA ASN A 153 -12.71 19.00 5.67
C ASN A 153 -11.48 19.93 5.66
N ASP A 154 -11.24 20.67 6.75
CA ASP A 154 -10.02 21.45 6.95
C ASP A 154 -8.78 20.56 6.74
N GLY A 155 -7.81 21.04 5.95
CA GLY A 155 -6.63 20.31 5.51
C GLY A 155 -6.65 19.92 4.04
N LEU A 156 -6.20 18.69 3.76
CA LEU A 156 -6.06 18.14 2.42
C LEU A 156 -7.06 17.00 2.22
N SER A 157 -7.91 17.15 1.21
CA SER A 157 -8.80 16.09 0.71
C SER A 157 -8.21 15.45 -0.54
N LEU A 158 -8.23 14.12 -0.66
CA LEU A 158 -7.69 13.38 -1.81
C LEU A 158 -8.73 12.42 -2.38
N LYS A 159 -8.83 12.37 -3.71
CA LYS A 159 -9.65 11.36 -4.42
C LYS A 159 -8.79 10.18 -4.85
N ILE A 160 -8.88 9.10 -4.10
CA ILE A 160 -8.03 7.92 -4.24
C ILE A 160 -8.72 6.86 -5.13
N PRO A 161 -8.19 6.54 -6.32
CA PRO A 161 -8.69 5.41 -7.09
C PRO A 161 -8.37 4.08 -6.39
N HIS A 162 -9.25 3.09 -6.55
CA HIS A 162 -9.09 1.77 -5.94
C HIS A 162 -7.76 1.07 -6.29
N THR A 163 -7.18 1.38 -7.45
CA THR A 163 -5.88 0.85 -7.91
C THR A 163 -4.72 1.21 -6.99
N LEU A 164 -4.81 2.33 -6.27
CA LEU A 164 -3.77 2.78 -5.35
C LEU A 164 -3.86 2.13 -3.98
N ILE A 165 -5.05 1.72 -3.52
CA ILE A 165 -5.28 1.13 -2.19
C ILE A 165 -4.22 0.07 -1.79
N PRO A 166 -3.83 -0.87 -2.68
CA PRO A 166 -2.78 -1.85 -2.40
C PRO A 166 -1.43 -1.31 -1.93
N SER A 167 -1.10 -0.07 -2.30
CA SER A 167 0.19 0.56 -1.99
C SER A 167 0.14 1.51 -0.79
N LEU A 168 -1.05 1.81 -0.28
CA LEU A 168 -1.21 2.88 0.72
C LEU A 168 -0.93 2.39 2.12
N SER A 169 -0.08 3.15 2.81
CA SER A 169 -0.01 3.19 4.26
C SER A 169 0.03 4.66 4.72
N PRO A 170 -0.29 4.96 5.99
CA PRO A 170 -0.12 6.32 6.52
C PRO A 170 1.32 6.84 6.35
N ALA A 171 2.33 6.01 6.60
CA ALA A 171 3.73 6.38 6.40
C ALA A 171 4.06 6.62 4.91
N PHE A 172 3.56 5.78 4.01
CA PHE A 172 3.72 5.98 2.56
C PHE A 172 3.08 7.29 2.09
N LEU A 173 1.87 7.62 2.57
CA LEU A 173 1.22 8.89 2.25
C LEU A 173 2.04 10.09 2.75
N ALA A 174 2.62 10.02 3.95
CA ALA A 174 3.49 11.08 4.48
C ALA A 174 4.79 11.25 3.67
N LEU A 175 5.33 10.17 3.11
CA LEU A 175 6.46 10.22 2.18
C LEU A 175 6.08 10.91 0.86
N GLN A 176 4.94 10.54 0.27
CA GLN A 176 4.51 11.05 -1.04
C GLN A 176 3.96 12.50 -0.97
N LEU A 177 3.41 12.91 0.18
CA LEU A 177 2.74 14.20 0.35
C LEU A 177 3.61 15.14 1.20
N SER A 178 4.60 15.77 0.57
CA SER A 178 5.50 16.72 1.25
C SER A 178 4.75 17.82 2.00
N ARG A 179 3.67 18.37 1.43
CA ARG A 179 2.83 19.38 2.10
C ARG A 179 2.27 18.89 3.43
N TRP A 180 1.72 17.67 3.45
CA TRP A 180 1.16 17.11 4.68
C TRP A 180 2.25 16.89 5.73
N ARG A 181 3.42 16.38 5.32
CA ARG A 181 4.59 16.21 6.16
C ARG A 181 5.08 17.54 6.75
N HIS A 182 5.19 18.57 5.93
CA HIS A 182 5.57 19.92 6.37
C HIS A 182 4.59 20.50 7.40
N TRP A 183 3.29 20.29 7.24
CA TRP A 183 2.32 20.73 8.25
C TRP A 183 2.52 20.04 9.60
N MET A 184 2.90 18.76 9.62
CA MET A 184 3.26 18.07 10.85
C MET A 184 4.50 18.71 11.52
N LEU A 185 5.54 19.01 10.74
CA LEU A 185 6.75 19.68 11.22
C LEU A 185 6.47 21.10 11.73
N GLU A 186 5.58 21.84 11.07
CA GLU A 186 5.18 23.17 11.51
C GLU A 186 4.38 23.14 12.80
N ALA A 187 3.41 22.23 12.90
CA ALA A 187 2.66 22.01 14.13
C ALA A 187 3.61 21.63 15.28
N MET A 188 4.57 20.75 15.01
CA MET A 188 5.65 20.40 15.94
C MET A 188 6.40 21.65 16.42
N ILE A 189 6.95 22.45 15.51
CA ILE A 189 7.72 23.66 15.84
C ILE A 189 6.87 24.65 16.66
N ARG A 190 5.57 24.74 16.37
CA ARG A 190 4.66 25.63 17.09
C ARG A 190 4.49 25.23 18.56
N GLU A 191 4.44 23.94 18.86
CA GLU A 191 4.31 23.43 20.23
C GLU A 191 5.59 23.56 21.06
N LEU A 192 6.76 23.74 20.41
CA LEU A 192 8.02 23.90 21.13
C LEU A 192 8.06 25.18 22.00
N PRO A 193 8.85 25.17 23.09
CA PRO A 193 9.19 26.38 23.82
C PRO A 193 9.80 27.43 22.90
N LYS A 194 9.44 28.71 23.09
CA LYS A 194 9.88 29.83 22.23
C LYS A 194 11.40 29.88 22.00
N VAL A 195 12.18 29.48 23.01
CA VAL A 195 13.65 29.45 22.98
C VAL A 195 14.17 28.47 21.92
N ASN A 196 13.48 27.35 21.72
CA ASN A 196 13.92 26.27 20.84
C ASN A 196 13.42 26.44 19.41
N ARG A 197 12.27 27.12 19.20
CA ARG A 197 11.62 27.26 17.88
C ARG A 197 12.56 27.74 16.78
N LYS A 198 13.39 28.75 17.06
CA LYS A 198 14.30 29.32 16.07
C LYS A 198 15.41 28.34 15.67
N SER A 199 15.94 27.60 16.66
CA SER A 199 16.97 26.59 16.41
C SER A 199 16.43 25.46 15.55
N VAL A 200 15.26 24.92 15.92
CA VAL A 200 14.61 23.82 15.19
C VAL A 200 14.17 24.27 13.79
N LYS A 201 13.63 25.50 13.66
CA LYS A 201 13.28 26.05 12.34
C LYS A 201 14.49 26.17 11.40
N ASN A 202 15.68 26.43 11.93
CA ASN A 202 16.90 26.48 11.11
C ASN A 202 17.38 25.08 10.67
N GLN A 203 16.93 24.02 11.34
CA GLN A 203 17.25 22.62 11.04
C GLN A 203 16.10 21.92 10.30
N PHE A 204 15.12 22.67 9.79
CA PHE A 204 13.89 22.11 9.22
C PHE A 204 14.14 21.08 8.12
N GLU A 205 15.00 21.39 7.15
CA GLU A 205 15.37 20.49 6.05
C GLU A 205 16.02 19.20 6.59
N GLU A 206 16.94 19.32 7.57
CA GLU A 206 17.61 18.18 8.18
C GLU A 206 16.64 17.28 8.96
N ILE A 207 15.66 17.87 9.64
CA ILE A 207 14.60 17.12 10.35
C ILE A 207 13.69 16.41 9.33
N ASP A 208 13.33 17.07 8.22
CA ASP A 208 12.49 16.46 7.18
C ASP A 208 13.18 15.26 6.53
N ASP A 209 14.48 15.35 6.26
CA ASP A 209 15.29 14.26 5.73
C ASP A 209 15.31 13.06 6.69
N HIS A 210 15.58 13.29 7.99
CA HIS A 210 15.54 12.23 9.00
C HIS A 210 14.13 11.64 9.15
N PHE A 211 13.10 12.47 9.06
CA PHE A 211 11.71 12.02 9.11
C PHE A 211 11.39 11.11 7.92
N CYS A 212 11.80 11.47 6.70
CA CYS A 212 11.65 10.60 5.53
C CYS A 212 12.36 9.25 5.72
N VAL A 213 13.60 9.27 6.22
CA VAL A 213 14.34 8.04 6.52
C VAL A 213 13.58 7.15 7.51
N LYS A 214 12.94 7.72 8.53
CA LYS A 214 12.14 6.95 9.51
C LYS A 214 10.86 6.40 8.92
N LEU A 215 10.16 7.18 8.10
CA LEU A 215 8.98 6.70 7.38
C LEU A 215 9.30 5.54 6.44
N GLU A 216 10.47 5.54 5.81
CA GLU A 216 10.95 4.43 4.96
C GLU A 216 11.35 3.20 5.79
N GLN A 217 12.01 3.38 6.93
CA GLN A 217 12.41 2.29 7.84
C GLN A 217 11.20 1.62 8.51
N HIS A 218 10.14 2.40 8.77
CA HIS A 218 8.95 1.95 9.49
C HIS A 218 7.67 2.17 8.66
N PRO A 219 7.48 1.42 7.55
CA PRO A 219 6.36 1.64 6.63
C PRO A 219 4.98 1.36 7.24
N ASN A 220 4.96 0.61 8.35
CA ASN A 220 3.74 0.24 9.08
C ASN A 220 3.41 1.18 10.24
N ALA A 221 4.37 2.01 10.68
CA ALA A 221 4.22 2.93 11.80
C ALA A 221 3.33 4.12 11.43
N SER A 222 2.89 4.85 12.46
CA SER A 222 2.22 6.13 12.24
C SER A 222 3.23 7.22 11.86
N PRO A 223 2.83 8.21 11.03
CA PRO A 223 3.69 9.34 10.71
C PRO A 223 4.22 10.07 11.94
N PHE A 224 3.40 10.22 12.98
CA PHE A 224 3.88 10.85 14.21
C PHE A 224 4.92 10.01 14.95
N LEU A 225 4.75 8.69 15.03
CA LEU A 225 5.76 7.82 15.64
C LEU A 225 7.12 7.98 14.94
N ALA A 226 7.13 7.92 13.60
CA ALA A 226 8.33 8.14 12.81
C ALA A 226 8.95 9.55 13.02
N LEU A 227 8.12 10.58 13.18
CA LEU A 227 8.60 11.93 13.51
C LEU A 227 9.26 12.00 14.90
N TYR A 228 8.63 11.38 15.92
CA TYR A 228 9.22 11.33 17.27
C TYR A 228 10.56 10.60 17.28
N GLU A 229 10.68 9.48 16.55
CA GLU A 229 11.93 8.74 16.45
C GLU A 229 13.01 9.52 15.70
N ALA A 230 12.63 10.27 14.65
CA ALA A 230 13.56 11.14 13.94
C ALA A 230 14.15 12.21 14.89
N LEU A 231 13.31 12.83 15.72
CA LEU A 231 13.76 13.84 16.69
C LEU A 231 14.63 13.24 17.80
N ALA A 232 14.26 12.07 18.32
CA ALA A 232 14.98 11.39 19.39
C ALA A 232 16.42 11.00 19.00
N GLU A 233 16.69 10.79 17.71
CA GLU A 233 18.02 10.46 17.19
C GLU A 233 18.87 11.69 16.86
N MET A 234 18.26 12.87 16.75
CA MET A 234 18.95 14.11 16.43
C MET A 234 19.55 14.76 17.67
N LYS A 235 20.85 15.06 17.62
CA LYS A 235 21.57 15.69 18.74
C LYS A 235 20.97 17.05 19.11
N GLY A 236 20.57 17.21 20.37
CA GLY A 236 20.02 18.46 20.88
C GLY A 236 18.52 18.61 20.66
N LEU A 237 17.87 17.60 20.06
CA LEU A 237 16.42 17.48 19.92
C LEU A 237 15.88 16.25 20.69
N ASP A 238 16.74 15.52 21.38
CA ASP A 238 16.46 14.31 22.14
C ASP A 238 15.51 14.53 23.33
N ASP A 239 15.59 15.71 23.96
CA ASP A 239 14.69 16.13 25.05
C ASP A 239 13.42 16.85 24.55
N ILE A 240 13.18 16.87 23.23
CA ILE A 240 12.00 17.53 22.68
C ILE A 240 10.78 16.63 22.81
N HIS A 241 9.86 17.10 23.64
CA HIS A 241 8.58 16.49 23.86
C HIS A 241 7.48 17.27 23.13
N LEU A 242 6.72 16.58 22.28
CA LEU A 242 5.62 17.18 21.53
C LEU A 242 4.30 16.79 22.18
N ASN A 243 3.39 17.76 22.28
CA ASN A 243 2.00 17.52 22.68
C ASN A 243 1.09 17.85 21.49
N LEU A 244 1.35 17.19 20.35
CA LEU A 244 0.50 17.33 19.17
C LEU A 244 -0.84 16.67 19.43
N ASN A 245 -1.93 17.43 19.22
CA ASN A 245 -3.28 16.90 19.34
C ASN A 245 -4.04 17.09 18.01
N PRO A 246 -4.02 16.07 17.12
CA PRO A 246 -4.75 16.12 15.86
C PRO A 246 -6.26 16.30 16.00
N GLU A 247 -6.86 16.05 17.18
CA GLU A 247 -8.27 16.35 17.44
C GLU A 247 -8.57 17.84 17.48
N LYS A 248 -7.57 18.66 17.82
CA LYS A 248 -7.67 20.12 17.84
C LYS A 248 -7.10 20.76 16.58
N GLU A 249 -6.47 19.96 15.73
CA GLU A 249 -5.73 20.39 14.54
C GLU A 249 -6.25 19.66 13.30
N HIS A 250 -7.49 19.96 12.91
CA HIS A 250 -8.18 19.29 11.81
C HIS A 250 -7.38 19.28 10.50
N HIS A 251 -6.69 20.38 10.16
CA HIS A 251 -5.79 20.44 8.99
C HIS A 251 -4.67 19.38 8.93
N LEU A 252 -4.31 18.72 10.03
CA LEU A 252 -3.34 17.63 10.04
C LEU A 252 -3.94 16.28 9.63
N ARG A 253 -5.26 16.20 9.45
CA ARG A 253 -5.95 14.97 9.05
C ARG A 253 -6.18 14.98 7.55
N LEU A 254 -5.94 13.84 6.89
CA LEU A 254 -6.23 13.68 5.47
C LEU A 254 -7.66 13.19 5.28
N HIS A 255 -8.39 13.82 4.37
CA HIS A 255 -9.74 13.40 3.99
C HIS A 255 -9.68 12.58 2.71
N LEU A 256 -9.66 11.26 2.84
CA LEU A 256 -9.52 10.34 1.71
C LEU A 256 -10.91 9.94 1.20
N SER A 257 -11.18 10.15 -0.09
CA SER A 257 -12.36 9.60 -0.77
C SER A 257 -11.92 8.49 -1.72
N PHE A 258 -12.26 7.23 -1.38
CA PHE A 258 -11.93 6.07 -2.19
C PHE A 258 -13.04 5.79 -3.21
N PHE A 259 -12.66 5.63 -4.47
CA PHE A 259 -13.60 5.38 -5.56
C PHE A 259 -13.12 4.30 -6.54
N ARG A 260 -14.08 3.69 -7.23
CA ARG A 260 -13.85 2.76 -8.34
C ARG A 260 -14.75 3.16 -9.51
N GLU A 261 -14.19 3.26 -10.71
CA GLU A 261 -14.99 3.56 -11.90
C GLU A 261 -16.10 2.52 -12.09
N GLY A 262 -17.33 2.99 -12.33
CA GLY A 262 -18.51 2.12 -12.43
C GLY A 262 -19.18 1.77 -11.10
N TYR A 263 -18.61 2.15 -9.94
CA TYR A 263 -19.27 2.07 -8.64
C TYR A 263 -19.76 3.46 -8.22
N LEU A 264 -21.02 3.55 -7.79
CA LEU A 264 -21.66 4.82 -7.41
C LEU A 264 -21.28 5.30 -6.01
N GLU A 265 -20.90 4.39 -5.12
CA GLU A 265 -20.59 4.73 -3.73
C GLU A 265 -19.09 5.01 -3.56
N GLU A 266 -18.78 6.21 -3.06
CA GLU A 266 -17.46 6.57 -2.56
C GLU A 266 -17.40 6.34 -1.05
N LYS A 267 -16.28 5.81 -0.55
CA LYS A 267 -16.04 5.72 0.90
C LYS A 267 -15.10 6.81 1.34
N LYS A 268 -15.53 7.57 2.35
CA LYS A 268 -14.72 8.64 2.96
C LYS A 268 -14.08 8.14 4.25
N VAL A 269 -12.79 8.45 4.42
CA VAL A 269 -12.01 8.14 5.61
C VAL A 269 -11.21 9.37 6.02
N GLU A 270 -11.26 9.71 7.29
CA GLU A 270 -10.46 10.78 7.89
C GLU A 270 -9.23 10.16 8.54
N LEU A 271 -8.09 10.21 7.85
CA LEU A 271 -6.85 9.61 8.30
C LEU A 271 -6.12 10.57 9.26
N SER A 272 -5.90 10.11 10.49
CA SER A 272 -5.09 10.79 11.49
C SER A 272 -3.60 10.45 11.32
N PRO A 273 -2.67 11.41 11.51
CA PRO A 273 -1.24 11.12 11.51
C PRO A 273 -0.76 10.29 12.73
N GLU A 274 -1.65 10.03 13.69
CA GLU A 274 -1.42 9.08 14.78
C GLU A 274 -1.68 7.62 14.36
N TRP A 275 -2.31 7.39 13.21
CA TRP A 275 -2.62 6.03 12.73
C TRP A 275 -1.43 5.43 12.00
N GLY A 276 -1.09 4.21 12.35
CA GLY A 276 -0.30 3.28 11.56
C GLY A 276 -1.17 2.39 10.68
N SER A 277 -0.55 1.37 10.12
CA SER A 277 -1.17 0.56 9.07
C SER A 277 -2.30 -0.32 9.56
N PHE A 278 -2.27 -0.79 10.82
CA PHE A 278 -3.34 -1.65 11.34
C PHE A 278 -4.61 -0.85 11.61
N ARG A 279 -4.46 0.36 12.17
CA ARG A 279 -5.61 1.26 12.38
C ARG A 279 -6.20 1.71 11.05
N PHE A 280 -5.35 2.08 10.10
CA PHE A 280 -5.79 2.44 8.75
C PHE A 280 -6.53 1.28 8.08
N PHE A 281 -5.96 0.06 8.11
CA PHE A 281 -6.58 -1.15 7.59
C PHE A 281 -7.99 -1.37 8.17
N LYS A 282 -8.18 -1.24 9.49
CA LYS A 282 -9.49 -1.42 10.14
C LYS A 282 -10.56 -0.50 9.55
N GLU A 283 -10.20 0.74 9.21
CA GLU A 283 -11.13 1.73 8.64
C GLU A 283 -11.42 1.46 7.15
N ILE A 284 -10.42 1.00 6.38
CA ILE A 284 -10.60 0.70 4.95
C ILE A 284 -11.03 -0.74 4.65
N ARG A 285 -11.11 -1.62 5.66
CA ARG A 285 -11.37 -3.06 5.49
C ARG A 285 -12.58 -3.39 4.63
N SER A 286 -13.65 -2.61 4.73
CA SER A 286 -14.86 -2.83 3.93
C SER A 286 -14.65 -2.61 2.42
N LEU A 287 -13.63 -1.85 2.02
CA LEU A 287 -13.30 -1.59 0.61
C LEU A 287 -12.66 -2.80 -0.07
N ILE A 288 -11.99 -3.64 0.70
CA ILE A 288 -11.24 -4.80 0.22
C ILE A 288 -12.20 -5.74 -0.53
N SER A 289 -13.33 -6.09 0.09
CA SER A 289 -14.39 -6.88 -0.55
C SER A 289 -15.03 -6.15 -1.73
N SER A 290 -15.41 -4.88 -1.52
CA SER A 290 -16.20 -4.12 -2.49
C SER A 290 -15.46 -3.83 -3.78
N PHE A 291 -14.15 -3.57 -3.68
CA PHE A 291 -13.30 -3.23 -4.82
C PHE A 291 -12.45 -4.41 -5.30
N GLY A 292 -12.41 -5.54 -4.60
CA GLY A 292 -11.62 -6.71 -4.99
C GLY A 292 -10.11 -6.46 -4.90
N VAL A 293 -9.68 -5.61 -3.97
CA VAL A 293 -8.28 -5.22 -3.78
C VAL A 293 -7.69 -5.93 -2.56
N ASP A 294 -6.38 -5.86 -2.41
CA ASP A 294 -5.66 -6.29 -1.22
C ASP A 294 -4.90 -5.11 -0.57
N VAL A 295 -4.45 -5.28 0.67
CA VAL A 295 -3.76 -4.24 1.45
C VAL A 295 -2.57 -4.85 2.21
N ASN A 296 -1.48 -4.10 2.33
CA ASN A 296 -0.35 -4.47 3.20
C ASN A 296 -0.76 -4.46 4.67
N LEU A 297 -0.38 -5.50 5.40
CA LEU A 297 -0.63 -5.61 6.84
C LEU A 297 0.57 -6.28 7.51
N GLY A 298 1.57 -5.48 7.88
CA GLY A 298 2.84 -5.99 8.37
C GLY A 298 3.64 -6.65 7.25
N ASP A 299 4.07 -7.88 7.48
CA ASP A 299 4.78 -8.72 6.49
C ASP A 299 3.83 -9.48 5.55
N PHE A 300 2.53 -9.29 5.72
CA PHE A 300 1.49 -10.03 5.02
C PHE A 300 0.62 -9.11 4.15
N ARG A 301 -0.25 -9.74 3.35
CA ARG A 301 -1.29 -9.07 2.57
C ARG A 301 -2.66 -9.55 3.05
N TYR A 302 -3.60 -8.65 3.25
CA TYR A 302 -4.99 -9.03 3.49
C TYR A 302 -5.83 -8.62 2.28
N GLY A 303 -6.56 -9.58 1.71
CA GLY A 303 -7.28 -9.35 0.48
C GLY A 303 -8.24 -10.47 0.13
N TYR A 304 -8.84 -10.35 -1.05
CA TYR A 304 -9.67 -11.41 -1.62
C TYR A 304 -8.86 -12.69 -1.82
N ARG A 305 -9.28 -13.77 -1.16
CA ARG A 305 -8.83 -15.16 -1.37
C ARG A 305 -10.09 -15.98 -1.62
N LEU A 306 -10.23 -16.59 -2.79
CA LEU A 306 -11.43 -17.34 -3.24
C LEU A 306 -12.47 -17.64 -2.15
N HIS A 307 -13.67 -17.04 -2.29
CA HIS A 307 -14.84 -17.18 -1.40
C HIS A 307 -14.76 -16.45 -0.05
N GLU A 308 -13.60 -15.91 0.32
CA GLU A 308 -13.41 -15.15 1.54
C GLU A 308 -12.42 -13.98 1.37
N ASN A 309 -12.21 -13.24 2.45
CA ASN A 309 -11.03 -12.39 2.56
C ASN A 309 -10.15 -12.99 3.64
N ALA A 310 -8.87 -13.10 3.35
CA ALA A 310 -7.94 -13.74 4.26
C ALA A 310 -6.59 -13.02 4.28
N LEU A 311 -5.83 -13.32 5.33
CA LEU A 311 -4.42 -12.97 5.43
C LEU A 311 -3.61 -13.96 4.58
N MET A 312 -2.74 -13.43 3.74
CA MET A 312 -1.98 -14.17 2.73
C MET A 312 -0.52 -13.74 2.72
N MET A 313 0.35 -14.64 2.27
CA MET A 313 1.70 -14.25 1.89
C MET A 313 1.65 -13.35 0.64
N PRO A 314 2.60 -12.41 0.45
CA PRO A 314 2.60 -11.51 -0.70
C PRO A 314 2.47 -12.23 -2.04
N GLU A 315 3.19 -13.33 -2.21
CA GLU A 315 3.18 -14.17 -3.42
C GLU A 315 1.79 -14.76 -3.73
N GLU A 316 1.06 -15.16 -2.70
CA GLU A 316 -0.31 -15.67 -2.86
C GLU A 316 -1.28 -14.54 -3.21
N SER A 317 -1.16 -13.40 -2.54
CA SER A 317 -1.99 -12.23 -2.83
C SER A 317 -1.79 -11.77 -4.28
N ASP A 318 -0.55 -11.69 -4.73
CA ASP A 318 -0.20 -11.32 -6.11
C ASP A 318 -0.86 -12.27 -7.13
N PHE A 319 -0.87 -13.57 -6.85
CA PHE A 319 -1.54 -14.56 -7.70
C PHE A 319 -3.05 -14.27 -7.81
N TRP A 320 -3.73 -14.08 -6.68
CA TRP A 320 -5.18 -13.82 -6.68
C TRP A 320 -5.53 -12.48 -7.32
N GLN A 321 -4.73 -11.44 -7.08
CA GLN A 321 -4.88 -10.12 -7.69
C GLN A 321 -4.69 -10.16 -9.21
N GLN A 322 -3.67 -10.88 -9.70
CA GLN A 322 -3.47 -11.07 -11.13
C GLN A 322 -4.64 -11.80 -11.78
N ARG A 323 -5.17 -12.84 -11.11
CA ARG A 323 -6.36 -13.56 -11.58
C ARG A 323 -7.58 -12.64 -11.64
N LEU A 324 -7.86 -11.85 -10.61
CA LEU A 324 -8.98 -10.90 -10.61
C LEU A 324 -8.88 -9.91 -11.78
N ARG A 325 -7.70 -9.32 -11.99
CA ARG A 325 -7.44 -8.42 -13.14
C ARG A 325 -7.67 -9.10 -14.48
N LYS A 326 -7.37 -10.40 -14.63
CA LYS A 326 -7.71 -11.16 -15.84
C LYS A 326 -9.22 -11.27 -16.03
N ILE A 327 -9.96 -11.58 -14.97
CA ILE A 327 -11.43 -11.72 -15.01
C ILE A 327 -12.10 -10.39 -15.37
N GLU A 328 -11.59 -9.27 -14.85
CA GLU A 328 -12.10 -7.92 -15.15
C GLU A 328 -11.96 -7.52 -16.62
N LYS A 329 -11.01 -8.09 -17.36
CA LYS A 329 -10.87 -7.87 -18.81
C LYS A 329 -12.02 -8.47 -19.63
N GLY A 330 -12.85 -9.31 -19.02
CA GLY A 330 -14.05 -9.87 -19.62
C GLY A 330 -13.84 -11.22 -20.31
N ALA A 331 -14.96 -11.86 -20.66
CA ALA A 331 -15.00 -13.20 -21.23
C ALA A 331 -14.97 -13.20 -22.77
N CYS A 332 -14.28 -14.17 -23.35
CA CYS A 332 -14.32 -14.50 -24.77
C CYS A 332 -15.58 -15.30 -25.11
N GLN A 333 -16.42 -14.77 -26.01
CA GLN A 333 -17.71 -15.39 -26.39
C GLN A 333 -17.58 -16.80 -26.99
N GLN A 334 -16.47 -17.11 -27.68
CA GLN A 334 -16.24 -18.41 -28.32
C GLN A 334 -16.02 -19.55 -27.30
N SER A 335 -15.49 -19.23 -26.12
CA SER A 335 -15.07 -20.20 -25.10
C SER A 335 -16.21 -20.67 -24.18
N VAL A 336 -17.28 -19.88 -24.03
CA VAL A 336 -18.33 -20.06 -23.02
C VAL A 336 -19.04 -21.43 -23.11
N MET A 337 -19.61 -21.77 -24.27
CA MET A 337 -20.44 -22.97 -24.41
C MET A 337 -19.62 -24.28 -24.40
N LEU A 338 -18.38 -24.23 -24.91
CA LEU A 338 -17.47 -25.38 -24.97
C LEU A 338 -17.02 -25.78 -23.55
N ILE A 339 -16.60 -24.80 -22.75
CA ILE A 339 -16.06 -25.03 -21.40
C ILE A 339 -17.15 -25.50 -20.44
N MET A 340 -18.35 -24.90 -20.45
CA MET A 340 -19.44 -25.29 -19.53
C MET A 340 -19.77 -26.79 -19.60
N ASN A 341 -19.84 -27.33 -20.82
CA ASN A 341 -20.13 -28.74 -21.05
C ASN A 341 -18.99 -29.68 -20.60
N ARG A 342 -17.74 -29.21 -20.61
CA ARG A 342 -16.56 -30.00 -20.24
C ARG A 342 -16.30 -29.97 -18.73
N LEU A 343 -16.49 -28.84 -18.07
CA LEU A 343 -16.37 -28.74 -16.60
C LEU A 343 -17.40 -29.62 -15.89
N ALA A 344 -18.62 -29.75 -16.44
CA ALA A 344 -19.68 -30.60 -15.87
C ALA A 344 -19.28 -32.08 -15.76
N PHE A 345 -18.40 -32.57 -16.63
CA PHE A 345 -17.90 -33.94 -16.57
C PHE A 345 -16.89 -34.14 -15.43
N ILE A 346 -16.01 -33.17 -15.23
CA ILE A 346 -14.89 -33.25 -14.28
C ILE A 346 -15.39 -33.16 -12.83
N GLU A 347 -16.40 -32.32 -12.58
CA GLU A 347 -17.00 -32.06 -11.27
C GLU A 347 -17.73 -33.28 -10.67
N ASN A 348 -18.24 -34.20 -11.49
CA ASN A 348 -18.97 -35.37 -10.99
C ASN A 348 -18.08 -36.58 -10.67
N ALA A 349 -16.76 -36.46 -10.87
CA ALA A 349 -15.86 -37.60 -10.97
C ALA A 349 -14.61 -37.50 -10.07
N GLY A 350 -14.63 -36.76 -8.96
CA GLY A 350 -13.47 -36.56 -8.07
C GLY A 350 -13.64 -37.09 -6.64
N LEU A 351 -12.53 -37.13 -5.89
CA LEU A 351 -12.48 -37.38 -4.44
C LEU A 351 -12.69 -36.06 -3.70
N TYR A 352 -13.75 -35.98 -2.88
CA TYR A 352 -14.13 -34.76 -2.16
C TYR A 352 -14.17 -35.03 -0.65
N SER A 353 -13.43 -34.24 0.11
CA SER A 353 -13.54 -34.19 1.57
C SER A 353 -13.90 -32.76 2.00
N ASN A 354 -14.64 -32.65 3.11
CA ASN A 354 -15.00 -31.34 3.68
C ASN A 354 -13.78 -30.52 4.11
N GLU A 355 -12.66 -31.18 4.40
CA GLU A 355 -11.41 -30.56 4.82
C GLU A 355 -10.65 -29.89 3.67
N ASN A 356 -10.97 -30.23 2.40
CA ASN A 356 -10.31 -29.70 1.22
C ASN A 356 -11.34 -29.39 0.12
N PRO A 357 -12.15 -28.33 0.25
CA PRO A 357 -13.22 -28.01 -0.69
C PRO A 357 -12.67 -27.67 -2.08
N LEU A 358 -13.46 -27.98 -3.11
CA LEU A 358 -13.19 -27.55 -4.48
C LEU A 358 -13.46 -26.05 -4.65
N PRO A 359 -12.77 -25.37 -5.58
CA PRO A 359 -13.18 -24.04 -5.99
C PRO A 359 -14.58 -24.08 -6.63
N HIS A 360 -15.38 -23.02 -6.48
CA HIS A 360 -16.66 -22.95 -7.17
C HIS A 360 -16.46 -23.00 -8.69
N LYS A 361 -17.36 -23.73 -9.36
CA LYS A 361 -17.37 -23.88 -10.82
C LYS A 361 -17.34 -22.54 -11.54
N ASP A 362 -18.09 -21.56 -11.03
CA ASP A 362 -18.17 -20.23 -11.61
C ASP A 362 -16.80 -19.53 -11.60
N GLU A 363 -15.97 -19.77 -10.59
CA GLU A 363 -14.63 -19.17 -10.48
C GLU A 363 -13.64 -19.81 -11.47
N VAL A 364 -13.67 -21.13 -11.61
CA VAL A 364 -12.86 -21.83 -12.63
C VAL A 364 -13.31 -21.41 -14.03
N PHE A 365 -14.62 -21.39 -14.26
CA PHE A 365 -15.22 -20.99 -15.54
C PHE A 365 -14.85 -19.55 -15.93
N LYS A 366 -15.06 -18.59 -15.03
CA LYS A 366 -14.70 -17.17 -15.24
C LYS A 366 -13.23 -17.02 -15.63
N THR A 367 -12.34 -17.81 -15.06
CA THR A 367 -10.90 -17.75 -15.40
C THR A 367 -10.67 -18.27 -16.82
N LEU A 368 -11.17 -19.47 -17.13
CA LEU A 368 -10.94 -20.12 -18.42
C LEU A 368 -11.55 -19.34 -19.60
N VAL A 369 -12.69 -18.69 -19.41
CA VAL A 369 -13.33 -17.93 -20.50
C VAL A 369 -12.59 -16.65 -20.85
N THR A 370 -11.61 -16.19 -20.07
CA THR A 370 -10.79 -15.01 -20.43
C THR A 370 -9.84 -15.29 -21.60
N GLU A 371 -9.62 -16.57 -21.93
CA GLU A 371 -8.70 -17.01 -22.97
C GLU A 371 -9.47 -17.80 -24.07
N PRO A 372 -9.12 -17.64 -25.36
CA PRO A 372 -9.79 -18.35 -26.45
C PRO A 372 -9.37 -19.82 -26.50
N PHE A 373 -10.32 -20.74 -26.65
CA PHE A 373 -10.06 -22.16 -26.89
C PHE A 373 -10.19 -22.50 -28.37
N GLU A 374 -9.21 -23.22 -28.91
CA GLU A 374 -9.30 -23.82 -30.22
C GLU A 374 -10.20 -25.07 -30.16
N PRO A 375 -10.98 -25.37 -31.22
CA PRO A 375 -11.90 -26.49 -31.24
C PRO A 375 -11.27 -27.85 -30.89
N ASP A 376 -10.01 -28.06 -31.26
CA ASP A 376 -9.29 -29.33 -31.14
C ASP A 376 -8.55 -29.50 -29.79
N GLU A 377 -8.40 -28.43 -29.00
CA GLU A 377 -7.70 -28.48 -27.70
C GLU A 377 -8.49 -29.21 -26.62
N LEU A 378 -9.82 -29.30 -26.77
CA LEU A 378 -10.75 -29.91 -25.82
C LEU A 378 -11.66 -30.96 -26.48
N ASP A 379 -11.02 -31.90 -27.18
CA ASP A 379 -11.66 -33.12 -27.69
C ASP A 379 -12.65 -33.73 -26.69
N ARG A 380 -13.83 -34.12 -27.17
CA ARG A 380 -14.87 -34.70 -26.30
C ARG A 380 -14.42 -36.06 -25.74
N PHE A 381 -13.94 -36.05 -24.51
CA PHE A 381 -13.78 -37.27 -23.73
C PHE A 381 -15.13 -37.67 -23.12
N SER A 382 -15.69 -38.81 -23.53
CA SER A 382 -16.94 -39.36 -22.97
C SER A 382 -16.66 -40.66 -22.19
N HIS A 383 -17.40 -40.88 -21.09
CA HIS A 383 -17.35 -42.13 -20.31
C HIS A 383 -17.67 -43.39 -21.14
N LEU A 384 -18.21 -43.25 -22.35
CA LEU A 384 -18.53 -44.35 -23.27
C LEU A 384 -17.32 -44.91 -24.03
N HIS A 385 -16.18 -44.22 -24.05
CA HIS A 385 -14.94 -44.75 -24.65
C HIS A 385 -14.18 -45.73 -23.75
N PHE A 386 -14.74 -46.09 -22.59
CA PHE A 386 -14.15 -47.00 -21.62
C PHE A 386 -14.61 -48.45 -21.78
N SER A 387 -15.62 -48.72 -22.59
CA SER A 387 -15.89 -50.09 -22.98
C SER A 387 -14.91 -50.50 -24.06
N ARG A 388 -14.41 -51.73 -24.00
CA ARG A 388 -13.90 -52.45 -25.18
C ARG A 388 -14.92 -52.29 -26.33
N SER A 389 -14.62 -52.78 -27.52
CA SER A 389 -15.54 -52.94 -28.65
C SER A 389 -16.88 -53.69 -28.39
N LYS A 390 -17.32 -53.84 -27.13
CA LYS A 390 -18.65 -54.24 -26.69
C LYS A 390 -19.38 -53.04 -26.09
N LYS A 391 -20.57 -52.73 -26.63
CA LYS A 391 -21.54 -51.78 -26.04
C LYS A 391 -21.69 -52.04 -24.54
N VAL A 392 -21.22 -51.13 -23.70
CA VAL A 392 -21.56 -51.13 -22.27
C VAL A 392 -22.87 -50.37 -22.12
N ASN A 393 -23.87 -51.05 -21.58
CA ASN A 393 -25.23 -50.53 -21.43
C ASN A 393 -25.50 -49.94 -20.03
N ASP A 394 -24.55 -50.03 -19.09
CA ASP A 394 -24.75 -49.62 -17.70
C ASP A 394 -23.42 -49.22 -17.01
N PHE A 395 -23.45 -48.16 -16.19
CA PHE A 395 -22.25 -47.56 -15.56
C PHE A 395 -21.60 -48.48 -14.50
N LYS A 396 -22.39 -49.35 -13.87
CA LYS A 396 -21.90 -50.35 -12.88
C LYS A 396 -20.89 -51.34 -13.46
N ALA A 397 -21.10 -51.79 -14.70
CA ALA A 397 -20.24 -52.80 -15.35
C ALA A 397 -18.84 -52.27 -15.71
N LEU A 398 -18.67 -50.94 -15.67
CA LEU A 398 -17.44 -50.24 -16.00
C LEU A 398 -16.57 -50.02 -14.76
N GLN A 399 -17.20 -49.81 -13.60
CA GLN A 399 -16.54 -49.75 -12.28
C GLN A 399 -15.92 -51.10 -11.86
N GLU A 400 -16.54 -52.22 -12.22
CA GLU A 400 -16.06 -53.57 -11.85
C GLU A 400 -14.74 -53.99 -12.54
N GLN A 401 -14.28 -53.26 -13.58
CA GLN A 401 -13.07 -53.60 -14.36
C GLN A 401 -11.83 -52.79 -13.97
N THR A 402 -11.97 -51.69 -13.21
CA THR A 402 -10.88 -50.81 -12.79
C THR A 402 -10.32 -51.22 -11.43
N LYS A 403 -8.99 -51.30 -11.30
CA LYS A 403 -8.36 -51.53 -9.98
C LYS A 403 -8.63 -50.33 -9.06
N PRO A 404 -8.91 -50.54 -7.76
CA PRO A 404 -9.21 -49.45 -6.82
C PRO A 404 -8.09 -48.40 -6.75
N GLU A 405 -6.83 -48.80 -6.90
CA GLU A 405 -5.70 -47.85 -6.95
C GLU A 405 -5.70 -46.95 -8.19
N GLN A 406 -6.09 -47.48 -9.36
CA GLN A 406 -6.17 -46.69 -10.60
C GLN A 406 -7.32 -45.70 -10.53
N GLU A 407 -8.40 -46.08 -9.86
CA GLU A 407 -9.53 -45.21 -9.60
C GLU A 407 -9.12 -44.03 -8.71
N ILE A 408 -8.38 -44.27 -7.61
CA ILE A 408 -7.87 -43.18 -6.75
C ILE A 408 -7.03 -42.18 -7.55
N ILE A 409 -6.08 -42.67 -8.37
CA ILE A 409 -5.22 -41.81 -9.20
C ILE A 409 -6.07 -41.01 -10.19
N ARG A 410 -7.08 -41.63 -10.82
CA ARG A 410 -8.00 -40.96 -11.74
C ARG A 410 -8.77 -39.83 -11.06
N LEU A 411 -9.30 -40.08 -9.86
CA LEU A 411 -10.05 -39.09 -9.07
C LEU A 411 -9.16 -37.90 -8.67
N ILE A 412 -7.89 -38.14 -8.34
CA ILE A 412 -6.93 -37.07 -8.06
C ILE A 412 -6.58 -36.27 -9.31
N LEU A 413 -6.32 -36.92 -10.45
CA LEU A 413 -6.05 -36.24 -11.72
C LEU A 413 -7.24 -35.41 -12.20
N ASN A 414 -8.46 -35.88 -11.96
CA ASN A 414 -9.68 -35.10 -12.20
C ASN A 414 -9.69 -33.82 -11.37
N ARG A 415 -9.38 -33.91 -10.08
CA ARG A 415 -9.27 -32.74 -9.19
C ARG A 415 -8.17 -31.78 -9.63
N MET A 416 -6.96 -32.29 -9.92
CA MET A 416 -5.85 -31.48 -10.44
C MET A 416 -6.25 -30.73 -11.71
N THR A 417 -6.92 -31.42 -12.64
CA THR A 417 -7.43 -30.81 -13.88
C THR A 417 -8.44 -29.71 -13.57
N PHE A 418 -9.37 -29.93 -12.66
CA PHE A 418 -10.35 -28.92 -12.27
C PHE A 418 -9.70 -27.68 -11.63
N GLU A 419 -8.83 -27.88 -10.63
CA GLU A 419 -8.15 -26.77 -9.93
C GLU A 419 -7.20 -26.01 -10.86
N SER A 420 -6.54 -26.69 -11.80
CA SER A 420 -5.66 -26.05 -12.79
C SER A 420 -6.36 -25.01 -13.67
N GLY A 421 -7.70 -25.06 -13.78
CA GLY A 421 -8.43 -24.01 -14.50
C GLY A 421 -8.37 -22.64 -13.82
N LEU A 422 -7.97 -22.56 -12.54
CA LEU A 422 -7.66 -21.29 -11.87
C LEU A 422 -6.31 -20.69 -12.31
N LEU A 423 -5.40 -21.51 -12.85
CA LEU A 423 -4.11 -21.06 -13.39
C LEU A 423 -4.26 -20.46 -14.80
N GLY A 424 -5.23 -20.96 -15.58
CA GLY A 424 -5.53 -20.50 -16.94
C GLY A 424 -5.70 -21.66 -17.93
N LYS A 425 -5.85 -21.33 -19.21
CA LYS A 425 -6.11 -22.30 -20.29
C LYS A 425 -4.99 -23.32 -20.43
N GLU A 426 -3.74 -22.87 -20.49
CA GLU A 426 -2.60 -23.73 -20.80
C GLU A 426 -2.44 -24.84 -19.76
N ALA A 427 -2.44 -24.49 -18.48
CA ALA A 427 -2.36 -25.45 -17.38
C ALA A 427 -3.54 -26.44 -17.42
N PHE A 428 -4.76 -25.93 -17.67
CA PHE A 428 -5.96 -26.75 -17.78
C PHE A 428 -5.86 -27.79 -18.90
N VAL A 429 -5.48 -27.37 -20.11
CA VAL A 429 -5.37 -28.27 -21.27
C VAL A 429 -4.29 -29.33 -21.02
N ARG A 430 -3.13 -28.97 -20.46
CA ARG A 430 -2.05 -29.93 -20.19
C ARG A 430 -2.42 -30.95 -19.09
N CYS A 431 -3.11 -30.51 -18.04
CA CYS A 431 -3.67 -31.41 -17.04
C CYS A 431 -4.74 -32.34 -17.64
N TYR A 432 -5.62 -31.78 -18.48
CA TYR A 432 -6.67 -32.51 -19.17
C TYR A 432 -6.10 -33.59 -20.11
N GLU A 433 -5.06 -33.26 -20.89
CA GLU A 433 -4.34 -34.23 -21.72
C GLU A 433 -3.74 -35.35 -20.89
N THR A 434 -3.16 -35.04 -19.73
CA THR A 434 -2.55 -36.05 -18.88
C THR A 434 -3.58 -36.99 -18.28
N LEU A 435 -4.72 -36.46 -17.82
CA LEU A 435 -5.87 -37.25 -17.42
C LEU A 435 -6.36 -38.15 -18.56
N LYS A 436 -6.50 -37.60 -19.78
CA LYS A 436 -6.90 -38.35 -20.98
C LYS A 436 -5.92 -39.49 -21.27
N ARG A 437 -4.61 -39.20 -21.33
CA ARG A 437 -3.55 -40.21 -21.56
C ARG A 437 -3.52 -41.27 -20.46
N PHE A 438 -3.71 -40.90 -19.19
CA PHE A 438 -3.81 -41.86 -18.08
C PHE A 438 -5.00 -42.80 -18.26
N CYS A 439 -6.16 -42.27 -18.63
CA CYS A 439 -7.36 -43.06 -18.89
C CYS A 439 -7.23 -43.95 -20.15
N GLU A 440 -6.48 -43.51 -21.16
CA GLU A 440 -6.19 -44.31 -22.36
C GLU A 440 -5.17 -45.44 -22.10
N ASN A 441 -4.13 -45.17 -21.32
CA ASN A 441 -3.06 -46.14 -21.03
C ASN A 441 -3.48 -47.23 -20.04
N THR A 442 -4.40 -46.93 -19.13
CA THR A 442 -4.96 -47.91 -18.18
C THR A 442 -5.85 -48.95 -18.86
N ARG A 443 -6.26 -48.75 -20.13
CA ARG A 443 -7.00 -49.72 -20.97
C ARG A 443 -6.28 -51.06 -21.16
N GLY A 444 -4.96 -51.13 -20.94
CA GLY A 444 -4.12 -52.31 -21.17
C GLY A 444 -3.71 -53.09 -19.91
N ASN A 445 -4.23 -52.78 -18.72
CA ASN A 445 -3.78 -53.36 -17.44
C ASN A 445 -2.27 -53.15 -17.17
N ARG A 446 -1.69 -52.11 -17.79
CA ARG A 446 -0.27 -51.76 -17.65
C ARG A 446 -0.01 -51.21 -16.23
N PRO A 447 1.14 -51.52 -15.62
CA PRO A 447 1.54 -50.91 -14.36
C PRO A 447 1.68 -49.40 -14.54
N VAL A 448 1.19 -48.64 -13.56
CA VAL A 448 1.40 -47.18 -13.50
C VAL A 448 2.85 -46.93 -13.13
N ASP A 449 3.49 -45.98 -13.79
CA ASP A 449 4.86 -45.56 -13.46
C ASP A 449 4.95 -45.15 -11.97
N PRO A 450 5.86 -45.73 -11.17
CA PRO A 450 5.95 -45.45 -9.74
C PRO A 450 6.28 -44.00 -9.42
N VAL A 451 7.06 -43.31 -10.26
CA VAL A 451 7.39 -41.89 -10.05
C VAL A 451 6.15 -41.02 -10.27
N PHE A 452 5.43 -41.25 -11.37
CA PHE A 452 4.14 -40.62 -11.62
C PHE A 452 3.13 -40.86 -10.49
N LYS A 453 2.98 -42.13 -10.06
CA LYS A 453 2.06 -42.50 -8.97
C LYS A 453 2.40 -41.74 -7.68
N LYS A 454 3.69 -41.68 -7.30
CA LYS A 454 4.12 -40.97 -6.09
C LYS A 454 3.80 -39.48 -6.15
N LYS A 455 4.00 -38.83 -7.30
CA LYS A 455 3.67 -37.40 -7.47
C LYS A 455 2.16 -37.17 -7.34
N VAL A 456 1.33 -37.92 -8.07
CA VAL A 456 -0.13 -37.73 -8.01
C VAL A 456 -0.67 -37.98 -6.59
N LEU A 457 -0.19 -39.01 -5.90
CA LEU A 457 -0.64 -39.30 -4.52
C LEU A 457 -0.21 -38.25 -3.48
N ALA A 458 0.75 -37.39 -3.78
CA ALA A 458 1.15 -36.30 -2.87
C ALA A 458 0.18 -35.10 -2.91
N PHE A 459 -0.58 -34.94 -3.99
CA PHE A 459 -1.45 -33.77 -4.19
C PHE A 459 -2.54 -33.61 -3.11
N PRO A 460 -3.26 -34.66 -2.67
CA PRO A 460 -4.29 -34.54 -1.63
C PRO A 460 -3.77 -34.19 -0.24
N GLU A 461 -2.48 -34.44 0.03
CA GLU A 461 -1.83 -34.11 1.32
C GLU A 461 -1.58 -32.61 1.48
N ILE A 462 -1.71 -31.84 0.40
CA ILE A 462 -1.53 -30.39 0.40
C ILE A 462 -2.86 -29.71 0.76
N SER A 463 -2.92 -29.15 1.98
CA SER A 463 -4.12 -28.52 2.55
C SER A 463 -4.50 -27.21 1.86
N SER A 464 -3.54 -26.30 1.67
CA SER A 464 -3.80 -24.99 1.04
C SER A 464 -4.08 -25.13 -0.45
N GLN A 465 -5.16 -24.49 -0.92
CA GLN A 465 -5.50 -24.45 -2.34
C GLN A 465 -4.42 -23.76 -3.17
N TYR A 466 -3.86 -22.66 -2.69
CA TYR A 466 -2.78 -21.98 -3.40
C TYR A 466 -1.54 -22.86 -3.55
N ASN A 467 -1.17 -23.59 -2.51
CA ASN A 467 -0.07 -24.56 -2.58
C ASN A 467 -0.36 -25.71 -3.56
N ARG A 468 -1.62 -26.16 -3.67
CA ARG A 468 -2.02 -27.13 -4.71
C ARG A 468 -1.88 -26.58 -6.12
N LEU A 469 -2.19 -25.30 -6.32
CA LEU A 469 -2.00 -24.63 -7.61
C LEU A 469 -0.50 -24.52 -7.96
N LYS A 470 0.35 -24.08 -7.04
CA LYS A 470 1.82 -24.11 -7.22
C LYS A 470 2.35 -25.52 -7.50
N TYR A 471 1.78 -26.54 -6.84
CA TYR A 471 2.13 -27.93 -7.10
C TYR A 471 1.82 -28.36 -8.54
N ILE A 472 0.69 -27.92 -9.08
CA ILE A 472 0.31 -28.18 -10.48
C ILE A 472 1.28 -27.48 -11.43
N GLU A 473 1.64 -26.22 -11.19
CA GLU A 473 2.62 -25.48 -12.01
C GLU A 473 3.98 -26.20 -12.03
N ASP A 474 4.52 -26.54 -10.86
CA ASP A 474 5.78 -27.30 -10.74
C ASP A 474 5.71 -28.66 -11.45
N TRP A 475 4.59 -29.37 -11.28
CA TRP A 475 4.37 -30.65 -11.93
C TRP A 475 4.37 -30.54 -13.46
N LEU A 476 3.81 -29.46 -14.01
CA LEU A 476 3.81 -29.19 -15.44
C LEU A 476 5.20 -28.78 -15.96
N GLU A 477 5.99 -28.03 -15.20
CA GLU A 477 7.31 -27.55 -15.62
C GLU A 477 8.43 -28.60 -15.54
N SER A 478 8.13 -29.81 -15.04
CA SER A 478 9.00 -30.99 -15.13
C SER A 478 10.38 -30.83 -14.48
N GLY A 479 10.54 -30.11 -13.35
CA GLY A 479 11.89 -30.00 -12.79
C GLY A 479 12.18 -29.28 -11.48
N ASN A 480 11.25 -28.59 -10.81
CA ASN A 480 11.60 -27.96 -9.54
C ASN A 480 11.24 -28.84 -8.35
N SER A 481 11.88 -28.57 -7.21
CA SER A 481 11.44 -29.10 -5.93
C SER A 481 10.29 -28.21 -5.45
N PHE A 482 9.05 -28.70 -5.54
CA PHE A 482 7.91 -28.05 -4.91
C PHE A 482 8.22 -27.64 -3.46
N SER A 483 8.14 -26.35 -3.17
CA SER A 483 8.24 -25.78 -1.83
C SER A 483 6.88 -25.26 -1.40
N LEU A 484 6.43 -25.68 -0.23
CA LEU A 484 5.21 -25.15 0.38
C LEU A 484 5.40 -23.68 0.75
N VAL A 485 4.44 -22.85 0.38
CA VAL A 485 4.28 -21.51 0.94
C VAL A 485 3.62 -21.67 2.30
N GLU A 486 4.24 -21.14 3.33
CA GLU A 486 3.73 -21.20 4.69
C GLU A 486 2.45 -20.36 4.84
N ASP A 487 1.53 -20.80 5.70
CA ASP A 487 0.35 -20.02 6.05
C ASP A 487 0.77 -18.86 6.99
N PRO A 488 0.38 -17.60 6.69
CA PRO A 488 0.60 -16.47 7.60
C PRO A 488 0.18 -16.75 9.04
N MET A 489 -0.92 -17.48 9.25
CA MET A 489 -1.41 -17.83 10.59
C MET A 489 -0.43 -18.72 11.34
N ASP A 490 0.32 -19.58 10.64
CA ASP A 490 1.35 -20.43 11.22
C ASP A 490 2.63 -19.65 11.57
N LEU A 491 2.96 -18.63 10.75
CA LEU A 491 4.06 -17.71 10.99
C LEU A 491 3.83 -16.77 12.18
N ILE A 492 2.57 -16.47 12.51
CA ILE A 492 2.24 -15.70 13.69
C ILE A 492 2.58 -16.52 14.96
N GLN A 493 3.65 -16.10 15.63
CA GLN A 493 4.16 -16.73 16.85
C GLN A 493 3.78 -15.89 18.08
N TRP A 494 2.95 -16.46 18.96
CA TRP A 494 2.50 -15.78 20.19
C TRP A 494 3.67 -15.29 21.05
N LYS A 495 4.78 -16.04 21.09
CA LYS A 495 5.98 -15.69 21.87
C LYS A 495 6.62 -14.39 21.37
N SER A 496 6.72 -14.24 20.05
CA SER A 496 7.27 -13.04 19.42
C SER A 496 6.40 -11.83 19.72
N ILE A 497 5.08 -12.00 19.61
CA ILE A 497 4.10 -10.95 19.93
C ILE A 497 4.19 -10.56 21.41
N ARG A 498 4.26 -11.52 22.32
CA ARG A 498 4.40 -11.20 23.75
C ARG A 498 5.69 -10.44 24.05
N GLU A 499 6.78 -10.78 23.37
CA GLU A 499 8.07 -10.11 23.55
C GLU A 499 8.04 -8.65 23.07
N SER A 500 7.30 -8.33 22.00
CA SER A 500 7.11 -6.93 21.59
C SER A 500 6.37 -6.11 22.64
N PHE A 501 5.49 -6.74 23.44
CA PHE A 501 4.82 -6.08 24.56
C PHE A 501 5.65 -5.94 25.83
N ARG A 502 6.83 -6.59 25.91
CA ARG A 502 7.68 -6.63 27.11
C ARG A 502 7.96 -5.24 27.72
N PRO A 503 8.27 -4.18 26.95
CA PRO A 503 8.53 -2.85 27.50
C PRO A 503 7.32 -2.25 28.24
N TYR A 504 6.10 -2.63 27.86
CA TYR A 504 4.86 -1.98 28.34
C TYR A 504 4.28 -2.61 29.60
N PHE A 505 4.73 -3.81 30.01
CA PHE A 505 4.26 -4.46 31.24
C PHE A 505 4.59 -3.67 32.51
N VAL A 506 5.66 -2.87 32.48
CA VAL A 506 6.15 -2.06 33.62
C VAL A 506 6.12 -0.56 33.31
N ALA A 507 5.59 -0.18 32.16
CA ALA A 507 5.53 1.20 31.73
C ALA A 507 4.52 1.98 32.58
N ARG A 508 5.00 3.00 33.30
CA ARG A 508 4.18 3.85 34.17
C ARG A 508 3.15 4.69 33.38
N TYR A 509 3.43 4.95 32.11
CA TYR A 509 2.58 5.76 31.22
C TYR A 509 1.41 5.01 30.59
N ILE A 510 1.32 3.69 30.79
CA ILE A 510 0.19 2.86 30.40
C ILE A 510 -0.75 2.71 31.60
N LYS A 511 -2.04 2.98 31.39
CA LYS A 511 -3.04 2.91 32.45
C LYS A 511 -3.35 1.46 32.84
N GLU A 512 -3.86 1.25 34.05
CA GLU A 512 -4.16 -0.09 34.56
C GLU A 512 -5.20 -0.85 33.72
N ASP A 513 -6.24 -0.17 33.25
CA ASP A 513 -7.25 -0.73 32.34
C ASP A 513 -6.66 -1.14 30.99
N GLU A 514 -5.75 -0.35 30.43
CA GLU A 514 -5.01 -0.65 29.20
C GLU A 514 -4.10 -1.88 29.39
N GLN A 515 -3.42 -2.00 30.55
CA GLN A 515 -2.61 -3.18 30.88
C GLN A 515 -3.47 -4.43 31.07
N ILE A 516 -4.66 -4.32 31.67
CA ILE A 516 -5.62 -5.42 31.81
C ILE A 516 -6.09 -5.88 30.42
N LYS A 517 -6.45 -4.93 29.53
CA LYS A 517 -6.83 -5.21 28.15
C LYS A 517 -5.72 -5.95 27.40
N MET A 518 -4.47 -5.47 27.51
CA MET A 518 -3.29 -6.12 26.94
C MET A 518 -3.16 -7.58 27.40
N ARG A 519 -3.19 -7.83 28.72
CA ARG A 519 -3.07 -9.19 29.27
C ARG A 519 -4.20 -10.11 28.81
N HIS A 520 -5.42 -9.58 28.75
CA HIS A 520 -6.59 -10.33 28.28
C HIS A 520 -6.43 -10.73 26.80
N LEU A 521 -6.09 -9.79 25.92
CA LEU A 521 -5.91 -10.06 24.49
C LEU A 521 -4.75 -11.03 24.22
N LEU A 522 -3.60 -10.86 24.89
CA LEU A 522 -2.47 -11.79 24.77
C LEU A 522 -2.85 -13.20 25.23
N SER A 523 -3.61 -13.33 26.33
CA SER A 523 -4.08 -14.64 26.80
C SER A 523 -5.14 -15.24 25.87
N ALA A 524 -5.98 -14.43 25.23
CA ALA A 524 -6.95 -14.89 24.26
C ALA A 524 -6.24 -15.45 23.01
N LEU A 525 -5.25 -14.72 22.49
CA LEU A 525 -4.46 -15.15 21.33
C LEU A 525 -3.68 -16.45 21.59
N GLU A 526 -3.16 -16.65 22.81
CA GLU A 526 -2.46 -17.88 23.19
C GLU A 526 -3.39 -19.12 23.20
N LYS A 527 -4.66 -18.94 23.56
CA LYS A 527 -5.63 -20.03 23.71
C LYS A 527 -6.40 -20.34 22.43
N GLU A 528 -6.57 -19.35 21.57
CA GLU A 528 -7.38 -19.48 20.35
C GLU A 528 -6.70 -20.40 19.33
N MET A 529 -7.49 -21.24 18.66
CA MET A 529 -6.97 -22.12 17.61
C MET A 529 -6.66 -21.31 16.36
N LYS A 530 -5.49 -21.52 15.75
CA LYS A 530 -5.07 -20.80 14.52
C LYS A 530 -6.04 -20.96 13.34
N SER A 531 -6.76 -22.08 13.28
CA SER A 531 -7.77 -22.37 12.27
C SER A 531 -9.12 -21.64 12.50
N SER A 532 -9.27 -20.95 13.64
CA SER A 532 -10.47 -20.20 13.97
C SER A 532 -10.48 -18.85 13.26
N ASN A 533 -11.63 -18.44 12.71
CA ASN A 533 -11.80 -17.10 12.14
C ASN A 533 -11.54 -16.01 13.18
N ASP A 534 -11.77 -16.31 14.46
CA ASP A 534 -11.58 -15.38 15.57
C ASP A 534 -10.09 -15.12 15.86
N TYR A 535 -9.19 -16.04 15.46
CA TYR A 535 -7.75 -15.88 15.68
C TYR A 535 -7.21 -14.62 14.98
N PHE A 536 -7.64 -14.39 13.74
CA PHE A 536 -7.24 -13.21 12.98
C PHE A 536 -7.74 -11.92 13.63
N GLU A 537 -9.00 -11.90 14.09
CA GLU A 537 -9.57 -10.73 14.75
C GLU A 537 -8.86 -10.40 16.06
N ILE A 538 -8.55 -11.43 16.88
CA ILE A 538 -7.79 -11.26 18.11
C ILE A 538 -6.37 -10.76 17.80
N TRP A 539 -5.70 -11.33 16.79
CA TRP A 539 -4.38 -10.88 16.36
C TRP A 539 -4.39 -9.42 15.90
N LEU A 540 -5.39 -9.02 15.10
CA LEU A 540 -5.56 -7.64 14.64
C LEU A 540 -5.75 -6.68 15.82
N GLU A 541 -6.59 -7.02 16.80
CA GLU A 541 -6.78 -6.21 18.01
C GLU A 541 -5.51 -6.11 18.86
N VAL A 542 -4.68 -7.16 18.88
CA VAL A 542 -3.36 -7.12 19.53
C VAL A 542 -2.41 -6.17 18.81
N GLN A 543 -2.36 -6.20 17.47
CA GLN A 543 -1.51 -5.30 16.69
C GLN A 543 -1.96 -3.84 16.80
N LEU A 544 -3.27 -3.58 16.80
CA LEU A 544 -3.83 -2.25 17.04
C LEU A 544 -3.41 -1.70 18.41
N LEU A 545 -3.45 -2.54 19.45
CA LEU A 545 -3.03 -2.13 20.79
C LEU A 545 -1.52 -1.85 20.86
N LEU A 546 -0.70 -2.62 20.13
CA LEU A 546 0.74 -2.39 20.05
C LEU A 546 1.04 -1.03 19.40
N GLU A 547 0.39 -0.74 18.28
CA GLU A 547 0.49 0.54 17.56
C GLU A 547 0.13 1.72 18.48
N GLU A 548 -0.94 1.60 19.27
CA GLU A 548 -1.33 2.60 20.27
C GLU A 548 -0.27 2.78 21.38
N PHE A 549 0.33 1.68 21.85
CA PHE A 549 1.30 1.69 22.96
C PHE A 549 2.66 2.27 22.54
N GLU A 550 3.12 1.96 21.32
CA GLU A 550 4.29 2.57 20.70
C GLU A 550 4.15 4.09 20.65
N TYR A 551 2.96 4.58 20.30
CA TYR A 551 2.67 6.00 20.31
C TYR A 551 2.57 6.60 21.73
N PHE A 552 1.92 5.92 22.69
CA PHE A 552 1.79 6.41 24.07
C PHE A 552 3.12 6.58 24.79
N LYS A 553 4.15 5.80 24.40
CA LYS A 553 5.52 5.99 24.88
C LYS A 553 6.00 7.42 24.69
N PHE A 554 5.63 8.10 23.60
CA PHE A 554 6.04 9.48 23.33
C PHE A 554 5.04 10.50 23.87
N LYS A 555 3.73 10.21 23.77
CA LYS A 555 2.68 11.15 24.18
C LYS A 555 2.52 11.29 25.70
N ARG A 556 2.78 10.24 26.46
CA ARG A 556 2.43 10.18 27.90
C ARG A 556 3.64 10.02 28.83
N SER A 557 4.79 9.58 28.37
CA SER A 557 6.00 9.38 29.20
C SER A 557 6.35 10.60 30.06
N ILE A 558 6.19 11.80 29.51
CA ILE A 558 6.46 13.09 30.16
C ILE A 558 5.71 13.28 31.48
N LEU A 559 4.46 12.78 31.56
CA LEU A 559 3.65 12.87 32.78
C LEU A 559 4.24 12.03 33.94
N PHE A 560 5.16 11.12 33.63
CA PHE A 560 5.75 10.16 34.56
C PHE A 560 7.27 10.30 34.70
N GLU A 561 7.93 11.07 33.82
CA GLU A 561 9.35 11.42 33.94
C GLU A 561 9.62 12.46 35.04
N SER A 562 8.63 13.30 35.39
CA SER A 562 8.75 14.23 36.51
C SER A 562 8.91 13.56 37.88
N ASP A 563 8.53 12.29 38.00
CA ASP A 563 8.70 11.48 39.22
C ASP A 563 10.04 10.73 39.28
N ALA A 564 10.93 10.94 38.30
CA ALA A 564 12.24 10.27 38.21
C ALA A 564 13.41 11.04 38.89
N LEU A 565 13.15 12.14 39.59
CA LEU A 565 14.13 12.90 40.38
C LEU A 565 13.57 13.06 41.81
N GLU A 566 14.16 12.62 42.92
CA GLU A 566 15.52 12.24 43.23
C GLU A 566 15.46 11.12 44.29
N VAL A 567 16.03 9.93 44.02
CA VAL A 567 16.50 9.13 45.16
C VAL A 567 17.79 9.80 45.60
N GLU A 568 17.68 10.71 46.59
CA GLU A 568 18.86 11.34 47.19
C GLU A 568 19.90 10.25 47.49
N LYS A 569 21.18 10.49 47.17
CA LYS A 569 22.28 9.59 47.58
C LYS A 569 22.22 9.27 49.08
N SER A 570 21.66 10.16 49.89
CA SER A 570 21.36 9.97 51.32
C SER A 570 20.42 8.77 51.59
N SER A 571 19.41 8.56 50.73
CA SER A 571 18.43 7.48 50.81
C SER A 571 19.01 6.14 50.40
N ILE A 572 19.90 6.12 49.39
CA ILE A 572 20.66 4.92 49.00
C ILE A 572 21.67 4.55 50.08
N VAL A 573 22.33 5.52 50.72
CA VAL A 573 23.24 5.27 51.85
C VAL A 573 22.48 4.76 53.08
N LYS A 574 21.28 5.28 53.37
CA LYS A 574 20.41 4.76 54.44
C LYS A 574 19.94 3.33 54.15
N LEU A 575 19.61 3.01 52.90
CA LEU A 575 19.26 1.64 52.49
C LEU A 575 20.45 0.69 52.58
N LYS A 576 21.64 1.09 52.11
CA LYS A 576 22.88 0.31 52.29
C LYS A 576 23.26 0.12 53.76
N GLY A 577 23.05 1.11 54.61
CA GLY A 577 23.25 1.00 56.06
C GLY A 577 22.26 0.05 56.74
N ARG A 578 21.02 -0.04 56.24
CA ARG A 578 19.98 -0.93 56.76
C ARG A 578 20.08 -2.37 56.24
N PHE A 579 20.58 -2.57 55.03
CA PHE A 579 20.64 -3.89 54.37
C PHE A 579 22.07 -4.44 54.17
N GLY A 580 23.11 -3.69 54.54
CA GLY A 580 24.52 -4.09 54.42
C GLY A 580 25.01 -5.14 55.44
N LYS A 581 24.10 -5.83 56.12
CA LYS A 581 24.38 -7.02 56.94
C LYS A 581 23.44 -8.18 56.55
N LEU A 582 23.38 -8.48 55.26
CA LEU A 582 22.94 -9.79 54.76
C LEU A 582 24.14 -10.47 54.11
#